data_AF-A0A7K3RT58-F1
#
_entry.id   AF-A0A7K3RT58-F1
#
_cell.length_a   1.000
_cell.length_b   1.000
_cell.length_c   1.000
_cell.angle_alpha   90.00
_cell.angle_beta   90.00
_cell.angle_gamma   90.00
#
_symmetry.space_group_name_H-M   'P 1'
#
loop_
_entity.id
_entity.type
_entity.pdbx_description
1 polymer ?
#
loop_
_entity_poly.entity_id
_entity_poly.type
_entity_poly.pdbx_seq_one_letter_code
_entity_poly.pdbx_strand_id
1 'polypeptide(L)'
;TPTLAKELGSAAHETRSPRWAADEGDGSWPTGSRSGVDVPGSGAFTLIPGAVVDNVPRALTSPPVGRIVGEADSPGTVVIVLAPPVLAYADAVALVDRVTGVMIVCDPREVHRSDLERIREIISASGGSVLGALLHPSRRRLRRAERRPKSARRRSGGSGPTPPAPEPDTPETTGDPTETLGLRSLTLPAPRR
;
A
#
# COMPACT_ATOMS: atom_id res chain seq x y z
N THR A 1 -18.42 -20.68 -11.41
CA THR A 1 -19.45 -19.63 -11.66
C THR A 1 -18.76 -18.36 -12.15
N PRO A 2 -18.76 -18.07 -13.46
CA PRO A 2 -18.02 -16.96 -14.06
C PRO A 2 -18.86 -15.68 -14.25
N THR A 3 -19.83 -15.42 -13.38
CA THR A 3 -20.90 -14.43 -13.62
C THR A 3 -20.55 -12.99 -13.19
N LEU A 4 -19.66 -12.79 -12.23
CA LEU A 4 -19.40 -11.47 -11.63
C LEU A 4 -18.63 -10.51 -12.56
N ALA A 5 -17.69 -11.05 -13.36
CA ALA A 5 -16.91 -10.26 -14.32
C ALA A 5 -17.76 -9.71 -15.48
N LYS A 6 -18.86 -10.38 -15.81
CA LYS A 6 -19.77 -9.97 -16.89
C LYS A 6 -20.79 -8.92 -16.42
N GLU A 7 -21.18 -8.94 -15.14
CA GLU A 7 -22.06 -7.93 -14.54
C GLU A 7 -21.37 -6.56 -14.40
N LEU A 8 -20.06 -6.53 -14.15
CA LEU A 8 -19.27 -5.29 -14.06
C LEU A 8 -19.01 -4.61 -15.41
N GLY A 9 -19.21 -5.32 -16.53
CA GLY A 9 -18.76 -4.86 -17.86
C GLY A 9 -19.58 -3.75 -18.51
N SER A 10 -20.82 -3.49 -18.07
CA SER A 10 -21.70 -2.50 -18.73
C SER A 10 -21.80 -1.14 -18.03
N ALA A 11 -21.40 -1.04 -16.76
CA ALA A 11 -21.35 0.23 -16.01
C ALA A 11 -20.07 1.05 -16.30
N ALA A 12 -19.18 0.53 -17.15
CA ALA A 12 -17.84 1.06 -17.41
C ALA A 12 -17.78 2.11 -18.54
N HIS A 13 -18.91 2.69 -18.98
CA HIS A 13 -18.90 3.80 -19.95
C HIS A 13 -19.14 5.14 -19.25
N GLU A 14 -18.15 6.01 -19.37
CA GLU A 14 -18.05 7.39 -18.86
C GLU A 14 -17.73 7.54 -17.36
N THR A 15 -16.52 7.17 -16.99
CA THR A 15 -15.91 7.55 -15.72
C THR A 15 -15.63 9.05 -15.68
N ARG A 16 -16.64 9.81 -15.23
CA ARG A 16 -16.48 11.20 -14.81
C ARG A 16 -15.70 11.21 -13.49
N SER A 17 -14.53 11.85 -13.47
CA SER A 17 -13.79 12.10 -12.24
C SER A 17 -14.71 12.70 -11.16
N PRO A 18 -14.67 12.21 -9.91
CA PRO A 18 -15.54 12.73 -8.86
C PRO A 18 -15.26 14.21 -8.61
N ARG A 19 -16.34 14.98 -8.40
CA ARG A 19 -16.35 16.46 -8.40
C ARG A 19 -15.41 17.16 -7.41
N TRP A 20 -14.78 16.47 -6.46
CA TRP A 20 -13.82 17.04 -5.51
C TRP A 20 -12.35 16.82 -5.90
N ALA A 21 -12.05 15.94 -6.86
CA ALA A 21 -10.70 15.81 -7.43
C ALA A 21 -10.36 16.95 -8.42
N ALA A 22 -11.31 17.87 -8.65
CA ALA A 22 -11.17 19.01 -9.56
C ALA A 22 -10.94 20.34 -8.84
N ASP A 23 -10.84 20.35 -7.50
CA ASP A 23 -10.44 21.54 -6.77
C ASP A 23 -8.99 21.37 -6.32
N GLU A 24 -8.12 22.28 -6.76
CA GLU A 24 -6.80 22.55 -6.17
C GLU A 24 -7.03 23.12 -4.76
N GLY A 25 -7.62 22.32 -3.87
CA GLY A 25 -7.53 22.50 -2.44
C GLY A 25 -6.11 22.18 -1.99
N ASP A 26 -5.66 22.82 -0.91
CA ASP A 26 -4.29 22.88 -0.39
C ASP A 26 -3.69 21.52 0.08
N GLY A 27 -4.10 20.39 -0.50
CA GLY A 27 -3.68 19.05 -0.12
C GLY A 27 -4.15 18.60 1.27
N SER A 28 -5.10 19.32 1.88
CA SER A 28 -5.60 19.01 3.22
C SER A 28 -6.30 17.66 3.25
N TRP A 29 -5.78 16.74 4.07
CA TRP A 29 -6.43 15.47 4.39
C TRP A 29 -7.88 15.72 4.84
N PRO A 30 -8.87 14.98 4.30
CA PRO A 30 -10.26 15.20 4.69
C PRO A 30 -10.36 14.85 6.17
N THR A 31 -10.64 15.81 7.06
CA THR A 31 -10.78 15.52 8.49
C THR A 31 -12.27 15.50 8.87
N GLY A 32 -12.64 14.63 9.80
CA GLY A 32 -13.91 14.74 10.53
C GLY A 32 -15.19 14.26 9.84
N SER A 33 -15.16 13.78 8.58
CA SER A 33 -16.36 13.25 7.90
C SER A 33 -16.09 11.92 7.16
N ARG A 34 -16.98 10.94 7.37
CA ARG A 34 -16.98 9.68 6.60
C ARG A 34 -17.36 9.99 5.16
N SER A 35 -16.65 9.41 4.19
CA SER A 35 -16.86 9.69 2.77
C SER A 35 -17.00 8.40 1.97
N GLY A 36 -18.01 8.30 1.11
CA GLY A 36 -18.13 7.20 0.16
C GLY A 36 -17.13 7.37 -0.99
N VAL A 37 -16.34 6.34 -1.25
CA VAL A 37 -15.36 6.28 -2.34
C VAL A 37 -15.77 5.16 -3.28
N ASP A 38 -16.05 5.50 -4.53
CA ASP A 38 -16.24 4.52 -5.60
C ASP A 38 -14.94 4.37 -6.38
N VAL A 39 -14.46 3.14 -6.51
CA VAL A 39 -13.26 2.79 -7.27
C VAL A 39 -13.70 2.01 -8.49
N PRO A 40 -13.65 2.62 -9.69
CA PRO A 40 -14.04 1.97 -10.92
C PRO A 40 -13.31 0.63 -11.10
N GLY A 41 -14.08 -0.43 -11.34
CA GLY A 41 -13.56 -1.79 -11.50
C GLY A 41 -13.14 -2.51 -10.21
N SER A 42 -13.13 -1.82 -9.05
CA SER A 42 -12.73 -2.39 -7.75
C SER A 42 -13.81 -2.30 -6.66
N GLY A 43 -14.93 -1.61 -6.93
CA GLY A 43 -16.06 -1.46 -6.00
C GLY A 43 -16.00 -0.19 -5.17
N ALA A 44 -16.88 -0.08 -4.18
CA ALA A 44 -17.00 1.10 -3.32
C ALA A 44 -16.67 0.80 -1.86
N PHE A 45 -16.11 1.78 -1.15
CA PHE A 45 -15.83 1.70 0.28
C PHE A 45 -16.13 3.03 0.98
N THR A 46 -16.29 2.97 2.31
CA THR A 46 -16.40 4.19 3.13
C THR A 46 -15.03 4.53 3.70
N LEU A 47 -14.49 5.69 3.33
CA LEU A 47 -13.28 6.24 3.94
C LEU A 47 -13.64 6.93 5.25
N ILE A 48 -13.01 6.48 6.33
CA ILE A 48 -13.07 7.12 7.63
C ILE A 48 -11.70 7.77 7.88
N PRO A 49 -11.58 9.09 7.72
CA PRO A 49 -10.29 9.72 7.91
C PRO A 49 -9.92 9.81 9.39
N GLY A 50 -8.62 9.68 9.67
CA GLY A 50 -8.05 10.01 10.97
C GLY A 50 -8.17 11.50 11.30
N ALA A 51 -7.99 11.82 12.58
CA ALA A 51 -7.87 13.18 13.09
C ALA A 51 -6.46 13.39 13.67
N VAL A 52 -6.01 14.64 13.67
CA VAL A 52 -4.78 15.02 14.39
C VAL A 52 -5.10 14.99 15.88
N VAL A 53 -4.26 14.28 16.64
CA VAL A 53 -4.42 14.07 18.08
C VAL A 53 -3.07 14.16 18.78
N ASP A 54 -3.05 14.63 20.02
CA ASP A 54 -1.81 14.79 20.78
C ASP A 54 -1.24 13.45 21.27
N ASN A 55 -2.10 12.45 21.46
CA ASN A 55 -1.72 11.12 21.95
C ASN A 55 -2.34 10.03 21.09
N VAL A 56 -1.60 9.60 20.06
CA VAL A 56 -2.07 8.62 19.08
C VAL A 56 -2.38 7.25 19.71
N PRO A 57 -1.50 6.64 20.53
CA PRO A 57 -1.83 5.35 21.15
C PRO A 57 -3.13 5.37 21.99
N ARG A 58 -3.38 6.46 22.73
CA ARG A 58 -4.63 6.62 23.48
C ARG A 58 -5.84 6.83 22.57
N ALA A 59 -5.67 7.56 21.46
CA ALA A 59 -6.75 7.75 20.49
C ALA A 59 -7.11 6.44 19.78
N LEU A 60 -6.12 5.64 19.38
CA LEU A 60 -6.33 4.32 18.76
C LEU A 60 -7.03 3.34 19.70
N THR A 61 -6.74 3.44 21.01
CA THR A 61 -7.39 2.60 22.01
C THR A 61 -8.75 3.12 22.49
N SER A 62 -9.20 4.27 21.99
CA SER A 62 -10.43 4.93 22.44
C SER A 62 -11.72 4.18 22.04
N PRO A 63 -12.85 4.41 22.76
CA PRO A 63 -14.13 3.79 22.43
C PRO A 63 -14.64 4.09 21.00
N PRO A 64 -14.51 5.32 20.44
CA PRO A 64 -14.90 5.58 19.05
C PRO A 64 -14.19 4.69 18.03
N VAL A 65 -12.88 4.48 18.17
CA VAL A 65 -12.12 3.57 17.29
C VAL A 65 -12.57 2.13 17.47
N GLY A 66 -12.82 1.70 18.72
CA GLY A 66 -13.38 0.38 19.01
C GLY A 66 -14.73 0.14 18.32
N ARG A 67 -15.63 1.14 18.29
CA ARG A 67 -16.91 1.03 17.57
C ARG A 67 -16.73 0.88 16.06
N ILE A 68 -15.79 1.62 15.47
CA ILE A 68 -15.49 1.54 14.03
C ILE A 68 -14.95 0.15 13.69
N VAL A 69 -13.97 -0.36 14.45
CA VAL A 69 -13.39 -1.68 14.20
C VAL A 69 -14.41 -2.79 14.43
N GLY A 70 -15.28 -2.66 15.43
CA GLY A 70 -16.39 -3.58 15.69
C GLY A 70 -17.45 -3.64 14.58
N GLU A 71 -17.48 -2.69 13.63
CA GLU A 71 -18.33 -2.82 12.44
C GLU A 71 -17.98 -4.08 11.62
N ALA A 72 -16.73 -4.58 11.72
CA ALA A 72 -16.27 -5.81 11.08
C ALA A 72 -16.97 -7.10 11.57
N ASP A 73 -17.62 -7.07 12.74
CA ASP A 73 -18.38 -8.22 13.25
C ASP A 73 -19.71 -8.41 12.50
N SER A 74 -20.13 -7.40 11.73
CA SER A 74 -21.36 -7.49 10.92
C SER A 74 -21.14 -8.36 9.68
N PRO A 75 -22.07 -9.27 9.34
CA PRO A 75 -21.95 -10.11 8.14
C PRO A 75 -21.77 -9.28 6.87
N GLY A 76 -20.75 -9.61 6.07
CA GLY A 76 -20.45 -8.92 4.81
C GLY A 76 -19.68 -7.60 4.95
N THR A 77 -19.26 -7.24 6.17
CA THR A 77 -18.46 -6.02 6.41
C THR A 77 -16.98 -6.35 6.56
N VAL A 78 -16.12 -5.56 5.92
CA VAL A 78 -14.67 -5.60 6.11
C VAL A 78 -14.19 -4.22 6.50
N VAL A 79 -13.46 -4.13 7.61
CA VAL A 79 -12.80 -2.90 8.04
C VAL A 79 -11.30 -3.04 7.80
N ILE A 80 -10.75 -2.15 6.99
CA ILE A 80 -9.30 -2.07 6.74
C ILE A 80 -8.78 -0.86 7.49
N VAL A 81 -7.82 -1.09 8.38
CA VAL A 81 -7.11 -0.01 9.10
C VAL A 81 -5.75 0.20 8.47
N LEU A 82 -5.51 1.42 7.98
CA LEU A 82 -4.19 1.81 7.49
C LEU A 82 -3.35 2.34 8.64
N ALA A 83 -2.20 1.72 8.89
CA ALA A 83 -1.24 2.15 9.89
C ALA A 83 0.08 2.63 9.24
N PRO A 84 0.79 3.58 9.87
CA PRO A 84 2.16 3.92 9.51
C PRO A 84 3.14 2.71 9.57
N PRO A 85 4.35 2.82 9.00
CA PRO A 85 5.33 1.74 8.99
C PRO A 85 5.70 1.25 10.40
N VAL A 86 5.55 -0.05 10.66
CA VAL A 86 5.68 -0.68 11.99
C VAL A 86 7.06 -0.47 12.64
N LEU A 87 8.14 -0.46 11.84
CA LEU A 87 9.49 -0.26 12.37
C LEU A 87 9.78 1.19 12.78
N ALA A 88 8.97 2.14 12.31
CA ALA A 88 9.10 3.56 12.66
C ALA A 88 8.07 3.99 13.70
N TYR A 89 6.90 3.34 13.75
CA TYR A 89 5.80 3.71 14.62
C TYR A 89 5.06 2.50 15.20
N ALA A 90 4.55 2.66 16.43
CA ALA A 90 3.87 1.60 17.17
C ALA A 90 2.34 1.55 16.94
N ASP A 91 1.79 2.32 16.01
CA ASP A 91 0.33 2.42 15.79
C ASP A 91 -0.29 1.07 15.41
N ALA A 92 0.37 0.34 14.51
CA ALA A 92 -0.10 -0.99 14.09
C ALA A 92 -0.13 -1.95 15.28
N VAL A 93 0.89 -1.91 16.13
CA VAL A 93 1.00 -2.73 17.34
C VAL A 93 -0.11 -2.41 18.33
N ALA A 94 -0.46 -1.12 18.48
CA ALA A 94 -1.54 -0.67 19.36
C ALA A 94 -2.94 -1.11 18.91
N LEU A 95 -3.09 -1.63 17.69
CA LEU A 95 -4.35 -2.10 17.12
C LEU A 95 -4.43 -3.62 16.99
N VAL A 96 -3.34 -4.35 17.28
CA VAL A 96 -3.24 -5.80 17.07
C VAL A 96 -4.34 -6.58 17.80
N ASP A 97 -4.69 -6.16 19.02
CA ASP A 97 -5.72 -6.79 19.86
C ASP A 97 -7.16 -6.59 19.34
N ARG A 98 -7.34 -5.72 18.34
CA ARG A 98 -8.65 -5.34 17.79
C ARG A 98 -8.86 -5.81 16.36
N VAL A 99 -7.81 -6.27 15.68
CA VAL A 99 -7.88 -6.70 14.28
C VAL A 99 -7.70 -8.21 14.17
N THR A 100 -8.37 -8.82 13.18
CA THR A 100 -8.27 -10.27 12.96
C THR A 100 -6.89 -10.69 12.41
N GLY A 101 -6.19 -9.79 11.73
CA GLY A 101 -4.87 -10.07 11.19
C GLY A 101 -4.24 -8.86 10.50
N VAL A 102 -2.94 -9.00 10.21
CA VAL A 102 -2.09 -7.93 9.64
C VAL A 102 -1.56 -8.36 8.28
N MET A 103 -1.77 -7.51 7.27
CA MET A 103 -1.14 -7.62 5.95
C MET A 103 -0.02 -6.58 5.85
N ILE A 104 1.19 -7.01 5.53
CA ILE A 104 2.34 -6.11 5.40
C ILE A 104 2.48 -5.65 3.95
N VAL A 105 2.51 -4.35 3.70
CA VAL A 105 2.81 -3.81 2.36
C VAL A 105 4.26 -3.34 2.34
N CYS A 106 5.06 -3.81 1.39
CA CYS A 106 6.46 -3.42 1.29
C CYS A 106 6.96 -3.31 -0.16
N ASP A 107 7.95 -2.45 -0.38
CA ASP A 107 8.70 -2.41 -1.63
C ASP A 107 9.89 -3.38 -1.51
N PRO A 108 9.98 -4.44 -2.35
CA PRO A 108 11.08 -5.40 -2.28
C PRO A 108 12.45 -4.78 -2.60
N ARG A 109 12.50 -3.54 -3.10
CA ARG A 109 13.75 -2.79 -3.35
C ARG A 109 14.17 -1.91 -2.18
N GLU A 110 13.29 -1.67 -1.21
CA GLU A 110 13.57 -0.79 -0.06
C GLU A 110 13.54 -1.53 1.29
N VAL A 111 12.82 -2.65 1.38
CA VAL A 111 12.66 -3.41 2.62
C VAL A 111 13.41 -4.74 2.54
N HIS A 112 14.29 -4.98 3.51
CA HIS A 112 15.04 -6.23 3.59
C HIS A 112 14.21 -7.35 4.22
N ARG A 113 14.58 -8.60 3.93
CA ARG A 113 13.94 -9.78 4.55
C ARG A 113 14.02 -9.75 6.08
N SER A 114 15.15 -9.32 6.64
CA SER A 114 15.34 -9.18 8.09
C SER A 114 14.35 -8.20 8.72
N ASP A 115 13.93 -7.16 7.99
CA ASP A 115 12.94 -6.19 8.47
C ASP A 115 11.55 -6.85 8.55
N LEU A 116 11.18 -7.66 7.56
CA LEU A 116 9.93 -8.43 7.58
C LEU A 116 9.91 -9.48 8.68
N GLU A 117 11.05 -10.15 8.93
CA GLU A 117 11.21 -11.10 10.04
C GLU A 117 11.03 -10.38 11.39
N ARG A 118 11.67 -9.23 11.58
CA ARG A 118 11.48 -8.39 12.77
C ARG A 118 10.04 -7.91 12.94
N ILE A 119 9.37 -7.47 11.87
CA ILE A 119 7.95 -7.07 11.94
C ILE A 119 7.09 -8.25 12.38
N ARG A 120 7.32 -9.44 11.81
CA ARG A 120 6.60 -10.65 12.21
C ARG A 120 6.81 -10.97 13.69
N GLU A 121 8.02 -10.85 14.21
CA GLU A 121 8.32 -11.03 15.64
C GLU A 121 7.55 -10.03 16.50
N ILE A 122 7.59 -8.74 16.16
CA ILE A 122 6.88 -7.67 16.90
C ILE A 122 5.36 -7.95 16.94
N ILE A 123 4.75 -8.24 15.79
CA ILE A 123 3.30 -8.50 15.71
C ILE A 123 2.93 -9.77 16.47
N SER A 124 3.71 -10.85 16.32
CA SER A 124 3.44 -12.11 17.01
C SER A 124 3.59 -11.97 18.53
N ALA A 125 4.61 -11.23 18.99
CA ALA A 125 4.82 -10.93 20.41
C ALA A 125 3.67 -10.08 21.00
N SER A 126 2.96 -9.33 20.16
CA SER A 126 1.80 -8.53 20.55
C SER A 126 0.47 -9.32 20.50
N GLY A 127 0.52 -10.62 20.19
CA GLY A 127 -0.66 -11.49 20.07
C GLY A 127 -1.35 -11.46 18.70
N GLY A 128 -0.74 -10.82 17.71
CA GLY A 128 -1.29 -10.68 16.36
C GLY A 128 -0.88 -11.79 15.41
N SER A 129 -1.63 -11.91 14.31
CA SER A 129 -1.31 -12.83 13.22
C SER A 129 -0.98 -12.05 11.94
N VAL A 130 0.18 -12.34 11.35
CA VAL A 130 0.53 -11.82 10.02
C VAL A 130 -0.07 -12.75 8.97
N LEU A 131 -1.01 -12.23 8.18
CA LEU A 131 -1.69 -12.97 7.11
C LEU A 131 -0.77 -13.18 5.90
N GLY A 132 0.12 -12.23 5.65
CA GLY A 132 1.05 -12.26 4.53
C GLY A 132 1.67 -10.90 4.25
N ALA A 133 2.41 -10.83 3.14
CA ALA A 133 3.01 -9.60 2.64
C ALA A 133 2.63 -9.35 1.18
N LEU A 134 2.32 -8.09 0.85
CA LEU A 134 2.02 -7.59 -0.47
C LEU A 134 3.20 -6.74 -0.97
N LEU A 135 3.84 -7.19 -2.05
CA LEU A 135 4.94 -6.47 -2.68
C LEU A 135 4.39 -5.36 -3.56
N HIS A 136 4.67 -4.11 -3.21
CA HIS A 136 4.24 -2.95 -3.96
C HIS A 136 5.43 -2.05 -4.28
N PRO A 137 5.86 -1.94 -5.55
CA PRO A 137 6.96 -1.05 -5.91
C PRO A 137 6.54 0.40 -5.69
N SER A 138 7.29 1.14 -4.88
CA SER A 138 6.99 2.53 -4.60
C SER A 138 7.18 3.37 -5.87
N ARG A 139 6.15 4.13 -6.28
CA ARG A 139 6.22 5.05 -7.43
C ARG A 139 7.12 6.28 -7.18
N ARG A 140 7.77 6.35 -6.02
CA ARG A 140 8.50 7.53 -5.49
C ARG A 140 9.67 7.96 -6.37
N ARG A 141 10.18 7.11 -7.28
CA ARG A 141 11.25 7.47 -8.23
C ARG A 141 10.79 8.23 -9.47
N LEU A 142 9.52 8.16 -9.87
CA LEU A 142 9.07 8.84 -11.09
C LEU A 142 9.19 10.37 -10.96
N ARG A 143 8.95 10.92 -9.75
CA ARG A 143 9.08 12.36 -9.48
C ARG A 143 10.52 12.86 -9.31
N ARG A 144 11.49 11.98 -9.00
CA ARG A 144 12.90 12.38 -8.85
C ARG A 144 13.62 12.45 -10.21
N ALA A 145 13.19 11.66 -11.19
CA ALA A 145 13.73 11.69 -12.54
C ALA A 145 13.37 13.00 -13.29
N GLU A 146 12.20 13.58 -13.00
CA GLU A 146 11.75 14.84 -13.63
C GLU A 146 12.43 16.10 -13.04
N ARG A 147 13.04 16.02 -11.86
CA ARG A 147 13.71 17.14 -11.18
C ARG A 147 15.23 17.17 -11.36
N ARG A 148 15.74 16.66 -12.49
CA ARG A 148 17.17 16.85 -12.83
C ARG A 148 17.31 18.11 -13.69
N PRO A 149 17.68 19.29 -13.15
CA PRO A 149 17.96 20.44 -13.99
C PRO A 149 19.14 20.11 -14.90
N LYS A 150 18.91 20.24 -16.21
CA LYS A 150 19.90 20.10 -17.27
C LYS A 150 20.80 21.33 -17.26
N SER A 151 21.70 21.44 -16.28
CA SER A 151 22.76 22.45 -16.30
C SER A 151 23.90 21.98 -17.20
N ALA A 152 23.97 22.59 -18.38
CA ALA A 152 24.98 22.36 -19.39
C ALA A 152 26.35 22.98 -19.00
N ARG A 153 27.42 22.21 -19.29
CA ARG A 153 28.76 22.63 -19.79
C ARG A 153 29.51 23.75 -19.02
N ARG A 154 30.72 23.52 -18.48
CA ARG A 154 32.07 23.42 -19.12
C ARG A 154 33.10 23.46 -17.95
N ARG A 155 34.31 22.87 -17.90
CA ARG A 155 35.36 22.53 -18.86
C ARG A 155 36.40 21.59 -18.19
N SER A 156 36.96 20.67 -18.99
CA SER A 156 38.39 20.27 -19.08
C SER A 156 39.11 19.52 -17.95
N GLY A 157 39.46 18.25 -18.24
CA GLY A 157 40.80 17.71 -17.95
C GLY A 157 40.85 16.32 -17.31
N GLY A 158 41.42 15.33 -18.01
CA GLY A 158 42.03 14.14 -17.38
C GLY A 158 41.52 12.78 -17.85
N SER A 159 42.43 11.97 -18.40
CA SER A 159 42.27 10.66 -19.05
C SER A 159 41.80 9.50 -18.16
N GLY A 160 40.92 8.64 -18.73
CA GLY A 160 40.82 7.16 -18.61
C GLY A 160 40.50 6.52 -17.23
N PRO A 161 39.92 5.28 -17.16
CA PRO A 161 39.93 4.20 -18.16
C PRO A 161 38.56 3.54 -18.50
N THR A 162 38.63 2.59 -19.43
CA THR A 162 37.69 1.76 -20.22
C THR A 162 36.46 1.14 -19.51
N PRO A 163 35.30 0.96 -20.21
CA PRO A 163 34.09 0.35 -19.65
C PRO A 163 34.03 -1.20 -19.80
N PRO A 164 33.38 -1.93 -18.87
CA PRO A 164 32.98 -3.32 -19.10
C PRO A 164 31.65 -3.45 -19.88
N ALA A 165 31.51 -4.60 -20.55
CA ALA A 165 30.49 -5.02 -21.51
C ALA A 165 29.06 -5.22 -20.92
N PRO A 166 28.00 -5.33 -21.76
CA PRO A 166 26.61 -5.42 -21.31
C PRO A 166 26.17 -6.88 -21.07
N GLU A 167 25.38 -7.12 -20.03
CA GLU A 167 24.70 -8.39 -19.71
C GLU A 167 23.23 -8.12 -19.29
N PRO A 168 22.34 -9.14 -19.34
CA PRO A 168 21.22 -9.18 -20.30
C PRO A 168 19.88 -8.67 -19.77
N ASP A 169 19.01 -8.41 -20.76
CA ASP A 169 17.59 -8.04 -20.73
C ASP A 169 16.82 -8.39 -19.44
N THR A 170 16.48 -7.34 -18.71
CA THR A 170 15.33 -7.36 -17.78
C THR A 170 14.09 -6.95 -18.58
N PRO A 171 12.94 -7.66 -18.46
CA PRO A 171 11.76 -7.30 -19.23
C PRO A 171 11.31 -5.89 -18.84
N GLU A 172 11.27 -4.99 -19.83
CA GLU A 172 10.76 -3.64 -19.69
C GLU A 172 9.32 -3.69 -19.17
N THR A 173 9.12 -3.15 -17.96
CA THR A 173 7.78 -2.94 -17.41
C THR A 173 7.11 -1.85 -18.24
N THR A 174 6.09 -2.20 -19.02
CA THR A 174 5.49 -1.35 -20.07
C THR A 174 4.71 -0.16 -19.49
N GLY A 175 4.54 -0.07 -18.17
CA GLY A 175 3.86 1.04 -17.51
C GLY A 175 2.35 1.06 -17.77
N ASP A 176 1.81 -0.05 -18.29
CA ASP A 176 0.39 -0.23 -18.55
C ASP A 176 -0.36 -0.40 -17.21
N PRO A 177 -1.35 0.45 -16.91
CA PRO A 177 -2.14 0.34 -15.68
C PRO A 177 -3.03 -0.93 -15.60
N THR A 178 -3.11 -1.73 -16.66
CA THR A 178 -3.83 -3.02 -16.69
C THR A 178 -2.95 -4.24 -16.39
N GLU A 179 -1.64 -4.05 -16.20
CA GLU A 179 -0.69 -5.14 -15.95
C GLU A 179 -0.93 -5.77 -14.56
N THR A 180 -1.71 -6.84 -14.52
CA THR A 180 -1.98 -7.62 -13.31
C THR A 180 -0.82 -8.58 -13.07
N LEU A 181 0.03 -8.28 -12.08
CA LEU A 181 1.12 -9.17 -11.68
C LEU A 181 0.56 -10.45 -11.05
N GLY A 182 0.72 -11.57 -11.74
CA GLY A 182 0.21 -12.87 -11.32
C GLY A 182 0.77 -13.32 -9.96
N LEU A 183 -0.12 -13.76 -9.07
CA LEU A 183 0.21 -14.45 -7.83
C LEU A 183 1.06 -15.69 -8.14
N ARG A 184 2.30 -15.73 -7.67
CA ARG A 184 3.08 -16.97 -7.66
C ARG A 184 2.76 -17.75 -6.39
N SER A 185 1.97 -18.80 -6.54
CA SER A 185 1.78 -19.82 -5.50
C SER A 185 3.08 -20.61 -5.35
N LEU A 186 3.72 -20.50 -4.19
CA LEU A 186 4.80 -21.41 -3.82
C LEU A 186 4.18 -22.65 -3.20
N THR A 187 4.16 -23.76 -3.95
CA THR A 187 3.84 -25.08 -3.41
C THR A 187 4.96 -25.50 -2.46
N LEU A 188 4.68 -25.57 -1.16
CA LEU A 188 5.60 -26.13 -0.19
C LEU A 188 5.74 -27.65 -0.44
N PRO A 189 6.96 -28.21 -0.40
CA PRO A 189 7.15 -29.65 -0.56
C PRO A 189 6.53 -30.41 0.64
N ALA A 190 5.85 -31.51 0.34
CA ALA A 190 5.16 -32.34 1.32
C ALA A 190 6.13 -32.88 2.40
N PRO A 191 5.68 -33.03 3.65
CA PRO A 191 6.49 -33.61 4.70
C PRO A 191 6.75 -35.09 4.39
N ARG A 192 8.03 -35.47 4.32
CA ARG A 192 8.43 -36.88 4.28
C ARG A 192 8.07 -37.54 5.61
N ARG A 193 7.28 -38.60 5.56
CA ARG A 193 7.16 -39.58 6.62
C ARG A 193 7.23 -40.97 6.02
#